data_AF-A0A971QGX1-F1
#
_entry.id   AF-A0A971QGX1-F1
#
_cell.length_a   1.000
_cell.length_b   1.000
_cell.length_c   1.000
_cell.angle_alpha   90.00
_cell.angle_beta   90.00
_cell.angle_gamma   90.00
#
_symmetry.space_group_name_H-M   'P 1'
#
loop_
_entity.id
_entity.type
_entity.pdbx_description
1 polymer ?
#
loop_
_entity_poly.entity_id
_entity_poly.type
_entity_poly.pdbx_seq_one_letter_code
_entity_poly.pdbx_strand_id
1 'polypeptide(L)'
;ILDGEDHGQLLRDWVATAQRKLVHKETGLLCSSYTYDGQMLDGPEGSTLWTAAHCLQIVDEAFAEDQYRRAKSEIAHQYLGFGWAGEWPSSWLGPMDVDSGPVIPILDVGAGSSGQAFVAAASFGDTEYYRSLATTLMFAGFPQVRDGRMRFCASNQVGDAVLLYSTVAGPLWGLIRERSRGGAMR
;
A
#
# COMPACT_ATOMS: atom_id res chain seq x y z
N ILE A 1 2.47 10.66 22.11
CA ILE A 1 1.59 11.83 21.81
C ILE A 1 0.30 11.79 22.63
N LEU A 2 -0.35 10.64 22.79
CA LEU A 2 -1.61 10.51 23.54
C LEU A 2 -1.40 10.30 25.05
N ASP A 3 -0.29 9.69 25.43
CA ASP A 3 0.10 9.30 26.80
C ASP A 3 1.36 10.00 27.32
N GLY A 4 2.15 10.58 26.41
CA GLY A 4 3.41 11.27 26.76
C GLY A 4 4.61 10.35 26.87
N GLU A 5 4.47 9.06 26.53
CA GLU A 5 5.57 8.12 26.52
C GLU A 5 6.44 8.25 25.25
N ASP A 6 7.73 7.98 25.39
CA ASP A 6 8.69 7.93 24.28
C ASP A 6 8.91 6.47 23.86
N HIS A 7 8.32 6.10 22.73
CA HIS A 7 8.52 4.78 22.10
C HIS A 7 9.60 4.79 21.01
N GLY A 8 10.37 5.87 20.85
CA GLY A 8 11.32 6.04 19.76
C GLY A 8 12.39 4.95 19.70
N GLN A 9 12.82 4.41 20.86
CA GLN A 9 13.77 3.29 20.88
C GLN A 9 13.16 2.01 20.32
N LEU A 10 11.92 1.69 20.70
CA LEU A 10 11.19 0.53 20.19
C LEU A 10 11.02 0.61 18.66
N LEU A 11 10.66 1.79 18.14
CA LEU A 11 10.51 2.00 16.69
C LEU A 11 11.85 1.76 15.96
N ARG A 12 12.95 2.33 16.46
CA ARG A 12 14.29 2.14 15.85
C ARG A 12 14.73 0.67 15.86
N ASP A 13 14.53 -0.02 16.98
CA ASP A 13 14.91 -1.43 17.12
C ASP A 13 14.06 -2.34 16.22
N TRP A 14 12.78 -2.01 16.07
CA TRP A 14 11.90 -2.71 15.14
C TRP A 14 12.35 -2.51 13.69
N VAL A 15 12.60 -1.27 13.26
CA VAL A 15 13.07 -0.97 11.89
C VAL A 15 14.38 -1.69 11.58
N ALA A 16 15.37 -1.61 12.49
CA ALA A 16 16.64 -2.29 12.33
C ALA A 16 16.49 -3.82 12.24
N THR A 17 15.53 -4.38 12.97
CA THR A 17 15.22 -5.81 12.90
C THR A 17 14.51 -6.18 11.61
N ALA A 18 13.53 -5.38 11.18
CA ALA A 18 12.80 -5.58 9.94
C ALA A 18 13.74 -5.54 8.72
N GLN A 19 14.59 -4.51 8.63
CA GLN A 19 15.58 -4.39 7.56
C GLN A 19 16.55 -5.57 7.50
N ARG A 20 16.93 -6.13 8.66
CA ARG A 20 17.88 -7.24 8.75
C ARG A 20 17.24 -8.60 8.43
N LYS A 21 16.00 -8.83 8.84
CA LYS A 21 15.38 -10.17 8.83
C LYS A 21 14.17 -10.31 7.91
N LEU A 22 13.40 -9.24 7.73
CA LEU A 22 12.08 -9.27 7.12
C LEU A 22 12.07 -8.66 5.71
N VAL A 23 13.19 -8.09 5.26
CA VAL A 23 13.34 -7.60 3.90
C VAL A 23 13.83 -8.73 2.99
N HIS A 24 13.02 -9.04 1.98
CA HIS A 24 13.35 -9.95 0.90
C HIS A 24 14.58 -9.44 0.14
N LYS A 25 15.63 -10.26 0.03
CA LYS A 25 16.95 -9.82 -0.42
C LYS A 25 17.01 -9.38 -1.88
N GLU A 26 16.21 -9.99 -2.75
CA GLU A 26 16.28 -9.69 -4.19
C GLU A 26 15.56 -8.39 -4.52
N THR A 27 14.41 -8.14 -3.91
CA THR A 27 13.57 -6.96 -4.21
C THR A 27 13.85 -5.79 -3.25
N GLY A 28 14.31 -6.08 -2.04
CA GLY A 28 14.41 -5.10 -0.95
C GLY A 28 13.04 -4.74 -0.35
N LEU A 29 12.02 -5.57 -0.57
CA LEU A 29 10.67 -5.40 -0.04
C LEU A 29 10.45 -6.19 1.25
N LEU A 30 9.63 -5.67 2.16
CA LEU A 30 9.18 -6.40 3.34
C LEU A 30 8.39 -7.66 2.94
N CYS A 31 8.53 -8.71 3.74
CA CYS A 31 7.67 -9.88 3.66
C CYS A 31 6.27 -9.60 4.22
N SER A 32 5.28 -10.40 3.81
CA SER A 32 3.92 -10.30 4.34
C SER A 32 3.70 -11.10 5.61
N SER A 33 4.44 -12.19 5.81
CA SER A 33 4.32 -13.02 7.00
C SER A 33 5.67 -13.57 7.47
N TYR A 34 5.79 -13.74 8.79
CA TYR A 34 7.00 -14.24 9.44
C TYR A 34 6.69 -14.84 10.81
N THR A 35 7.58 -15.72 11.28
CA THR A 35 7.51 -16.34 12.60
C THR A 35 7.89 -15.36 13.73
N TYR A 36 7.62 -15.73 14.98
CA TYR A 36 8.00 -14.91 16.14
C TYR A 36 9.51 -14.55 16.18
N ASP A 37 10.40 -15.44 15.73
CA ASP A 37 11.85 -15.21 15.68
C ASP A 37 12.32 -14.42 14.44
N GLY A 38 11.38 -14.05 13.56
CA GLY A 38 11.61 -13.27 12.35
C GLY A 38 12.10 -14.10 11.17
N GLN A 39 11.71 -15.38 11.08
CA GLN A 39 11.89 -16.15 9.85
C GLN A 39 10.73 -15.85 8.91
N MET A 40 11.07 -15.40 7.71
CA MET A 40 10.10 -15.12 6.65
C MET A 40 9.35 -16.41 6.26
N LEU A 41 8.03 -16.32 6.20
CA LEU A 41 7.15 -17.42 5.78
C LEU A 41 6.68 -17.17 4.34
N ASP A 42 6.05 -16.03 4.11
CA ASP A 42 5.65 -15.57 2.79
C ASP A 42 6.50 -14.38 2.34
N GLY A 43 6.61 -14.21 1.03
CA GLY A 43 7.41 -13.16 0.42
C GLY A 43 6.74 -11.79 0.43
N PRO A 44 7.24 -10.87 -0.41
CA PRO A 44 6.69 -9.53 -0.57
C PRO A 44 5.34 -9.52 -1.32
N GLU A 45 4.24 -9.67 -0.57
CA GLU A 45 2.86 -9.66 -1.09
C GLU A 45 2.31 -8.24 -1.27
N GLY A 46 1.76 -7.93 -2.44
CA GLY A 46 1.24 -6.62 -2.81
C GLY A 46 0.15 -6.08 -1.88
N SER A 47 -0.91 -6.86 -1.63
CA SER A 47 -2.01 -6.44 -0.75
C SER A 47 -1.54 -6.06 0.67
N THR A 48 -0.47 -6.69 1.16
CA THR A 48 0.15 -6.35 2.45
C THR A 48 1.10 -5.16 2.32
N LEU A 49 1.96 -5.14 1.31
CA LEU A 49 3.04 -4.16 1.13
C LEU A 49 2.55 -2.73 1.01
N TRP A 50 1.51 -2.47 0.21
CA TRP A 50 0.99 -1.11 0.02
C TRP A 50 0.49 -0.53 1.35
N THR A 51 -0.22 -1.35 2.12
CA THR A 51 -0.73 -0.99 3.44
C THR A 51 0.42 -0.79 4.43
N ALA A 52 1.42 -1.68 4.41
CA ALA A 52 2.60 -1.58 5.25
C ALA A 52 3.38 -0.29 4.98
N ALA A 53 3.62 0.07 3.71
CA ALA A 53 4.28 1.32 3.33
C ALA A 53 3.50 2.55 3.82
N HIS A 54 2.17 2.56 3.66
CA HIS A 54 1.33 3.64 4.19
C HIS A 54 1.50 3.81 5.71
N CYS A 55 1.41 2.72 6.47
CA CYS A 55 1.52 2.74 7.94
C CYS A 55 2.94 3.07 8.42
N LEU A 56 3.97 2.65 7.68
CA LEU A 56 5.38 2.89 8.00
C LEU A 56 5.72 4.38 8.09
N GLN A 57 4.98 5.27 7.43
CA GLN A 57 5.21 6.72 7.55
C GLN A 57 5.09 7.23 9.01
N ILE A 58 4.35 6.51 9.88
CA ILE A 58 4.24 6.85 11.31
C ILE A 58 5.48 6.35 12.10
N VAL A 59 6.14 5.31 11.60
CA VAL A 59 7.24 4.60 12.27
C VAL A 59 8.59 5.15 11.81
N ASP A 60 8.82 5.18 10.49
CA ASP A 60 10.04 5.65 9.84
C ASP A 60 9.71 6.09 8.40
N GLU A 61 9.68 7.40 8.16
CA GLU A 61 9.31 7.98 6.86
C GLU A 61 10.26 7.57 5.73
N ALA A 62 11.56 7.44 6.00
CA ALA A 62 12.55 7.10 4.98
C ALA A 62 12.41 5.64 4.55
N PHE A 63 12.15 4.74 5.49
CA PHE A 63 11.88 3.34 5.18
C PHE A 63 10.55 3.18 4.44
N ALA A 64 9.52 3.92 4.84
CA ALA A 64 8.22 3.94 4.15
C ALA A 64 8.37 4.32 2.66
N GLU A 65 9.10 5.41 2.38
CA GLU A 65 9.35 5.90 1.02
C GLU A 65 10.13 4.87 0.18
N ASP A 66 11.16 4.24 0.74
CA ASP A 66 11.91 3.21 0.03
C ASP A 66 11.05 1.99 -0.29
N GLN A 67 10.22 1.54 0.65
CA GLN A 67 9.28 0.43 0.44
C GLN A 67 8.24 0.75 -0.64
N TYR A 68 7.65 1.95 -0.61
CA TYR A 68 6.70 2.38 -1.65
C TYR A 68 7.35 2.42 -3.04
N ARG A 69 8.52 3.04 -3.16
CA ARG A 69 9.24 3.15 -4.43
C ARG A 69 9.62 1.79 -5.01
N ARG A 70 10.08 0.86 -4.17
CA ARG A 70 10.40 -0.51 -4.59
C ARG A 70 9.14 -1.26 -5.01
N ALA A 71 8.05 -1.16 -4.24
CA ALA A 71 6.80 -1.82 -4.59
C ALA A 71 6.28 -1.32 -5.95
N LYS A 72 6.36 0.00 -6.18
CA LYS A 72 6.04 0.59 -7.48
C LYS A 72 6.91 0.06 -8.62
N SER A 73 8.20 -0.16 -8.37
CA SER A 73 9.10 -0.71 -9.38
C SER A 73 8.85 -2.19 -9.68
N GLU A 74 8.45 -2.96 -8.67
CA GLU A 74 8.36 -4.42 -8.75
C GLU A 74 6.98 -4.92 -9.18
N ILE A 75 5.91 -4.28 -8.69
CA ILE A 75 4.53 -4.80 -8.79
C ILE A 75 3.50 -3.75 -9.21
N ALA A 76 3.87 -2.49 -9.48
CA ALA A 76 2.95 -1.55 -10.10
C ALA A 76 3.11 -1.56 -11.63
N HIS A 77 1.97 -1.53 -12.31
CA HIS A 77 1.90 -1.52 -13.75
C HIS A 77 1.07 -0.35 -14.24
N GLN A 78 1.53 0.29 -15.32
CA GLN A 78 0.81 1.37 -15.99
C GLN A 78 0.95 1.21 -17.50
N TYR A 79 -0.17 1.24 -18.23
CA TYR A 79 -0.19 1.18 -19.68
C TYR A 79 -1.38 1.94 -20.25
N LEU A 80 -1.14 2.84 -21.21
CA LEU A 80 -2.16 3.67 -21.87
C LEU A 80 -3.11 4.40 -20.91
N GLY A 81 -2.60 4.85 -19.76
CA GLY A 81 -3.39 5.54 -18.73
C GLY A 81 -4.16 4.62 -17.78
N PHE A 82 -4.13 3.30 -18.00
CA PHE A 82 -4.63 2.30 -17.06
C PHE A 82 -3.52 1.88 -16.11
N GLY A 83 -3.83 1.74 -14.82
CA GLY A 83 -2.90 1.27 -13.79
C GLY A 83 -3.49 0.13 -12.98
N TRP A 84 -2.64 -0.79 -12.52
CA TRP A 84 -2.99 -1.90 -11.63
C TRP A 84 -1.76 -2.35 -10.86
N ALA A 85 -1.97 -3.13 -9.81
CA ALA A 85 -0.88 -3.75 -9.06
C ALA A 85 -0.96 -5.28 -9.12
N GLY A 86 0.19 -5.90 -9.32
CA GLY A 86 0.40 -7.34 -9.13
C GLY A 86 0.45 -7.73 -7.67
N GLU A 87 0.24 -9.02 -7.40
CA GLU A 87 0.25 -9.55 -6.03
C GLU A 87 1.66 -9.94 -5.60
N TRP A 88 2.52 -10.36 -6.54
CA TRP A 88 3.87 -10.83 -6.21
C TRP A 88 4.90 -10.31 -7.21
N PRO A 89 6.13 -9.96 -6.79
CA PRO A 89 7.19 -9.63 -7.73
C PRO A 89 7.65 -10.87 -8.49
N SER A 90 8.28 -10.69 -9.65
CA SER A 90 8.74 -11.83 -10.47
C SER A 90 9.73 -12.76 -9.76
N SER A 91 10.44 -12.27 -8.75
CA SER A 91 11.36 -13.06 -7.92
C SER A 91 10.66 -13.99 -6.93
N TRP A 92 9.34 -13.85 -6.73
CA TRP A 92 8.59 -14.61 -5.73
C TRP A 92 7.22 -15.02 -6.29
N LEU A 93 6.94 -16.31 -6.33
CA LEU A 93 5.60 -16.82 -6.66
C LEU A 93 4.97 -17.33 -5.36
N GLY A 94 4.16 -16.47 -4.74
CA GLY A 94 3.42 -16.83 -3.54
C GLY A 94 2.16 -17.65 -3.88
N PRO A 95 1.56 -18.32 -2.88
CA PRO A 95 0.26 -18.95 -3.05
C PRO A 95 -0.79 -17.89 -3.43
N MET A 96 -1.78 -18.25 -4.27
CA MET A 96 -2.97 -17.40 -4.40
C MET A 96 -3.78 -17.52 -3.11
N ASP A 97 -3.76 -16.46 -2.30
CA ASP A 97 -4.59 -16.38 -1.10
C ASP A 97 -6.01 -15.90 -1.46
N VAL A 98 -6.99 -16.32 -0.66
CA VAL A 98 -8.40 -15.95 -0.78
C VAL A 98 -8.58 -14.44 -0.63
N ASP A 99 -7.75 -13.80 0.20
CA ASP A 99 -7.84 -12.37 0.52
C ASP A 99 -7.24 -11.45 -0.55
N SER A 100 -6.39 -11.98 -1.45
CA SER A 100 -5.87 -11.25 -2.62
C SER A 100 -6.98 -10.95 -3.65
N GLY A 101 -8.11 -11.67 -3.57
CA GLY A 101 -9.19 -11.61 -4.54
C GLY A 101 -8.80 -12.26 -5.89
N PRO A 102 -9.66 -12.18 -6.91
CA PRO A 102 -9.36 -12.78 -8.21
C PRO A 102 -8.16 -12.09 -8.85
N VAL A 103 -7.08 -12.84 -9.09
CA VAL A 103 -5.94 -12.40 -9.89
C VAL A 103 -6.23 -12.72 -11.36
N ILE A 104 -6.16 -11.72 -12.25
CA ILE A 104 -6.28 -11.96 -13.70
C ILE A 104 -4.94 -12.50 -14.22
N PRO A 105 -4.79 -13.81 -14.54
CA PRO A 105 -3.47 -14.45 -14.67
C PRO A 105 -2.63 -13.95 -15.84
N ILE A 106 -3.26 -13.33 -16.85
CA ILE A 106 -2.57 -12.81 -18.05
C ILE A 106 -2.08 -11.37 -17.84
N LEU A 107 -2.75 -10.61 -16.97
CA LEU A 107 -2.45 -9.20 -16.73
C LEU A 107 -1.78 -8.97 -15.37
N ASP A 108 -1.71 -10.00 -14.51
CA ASP A 108 -1.29 -9.90 -13.12
C ASP A 108 -2.03 -8.78 -12.36
N VAL A 109 -3.35 -8.71 -12.53
CA VAL A 109 -4.19 -7.74 -11.83
C VAL A 109 -4.63 -8.38 -10.51
N GLY A 110 -3.99 -8.02 -9.40
CA GLY A 110 -4.43 -8.37 -8.06
C GLY A 110 -5.46 -7.35 -7.58
N ALA A 111 -6.73 -7.76 -7.41
CA ALA A 111 -7.78 -6.85 -6.96
C ALA A 111 -7.50 -6.30 -5.55
N GLY A 112 -7.01 -7.15 -4.63
CA GLY A 112 -6.57 -6.78 -3.30
C GLY A 112 -5.38 -5.82 -3.34
N SER A 113 -4.29 -6.21 -4.01
CA SER A 113 -3.11 -5.35 -4.21
C SER A 113 -3.47 -3.99 -4.84
N SER A 114 -4.27 -3.96 -5.92
CA SER A 114 -4.66 -2.73 -6.60
C SER A 114 -5.52 -1.81 -5.71
N GLY A 115 -6.40 -2.37 -4.89
CA GLY A 115 -7.17 -1.62 -3.90
C GLY A 115 -6.25 -0.91 -2.89
N GLN A 116 -5.30 -1.64 -2.32
CA GLN A 116 -4.36 -1.07 -1.34
C GLN A 116 -3.36 -0.09 -1.99
N ALA A 117 -3.02 -0.29 -3.26
CA ALA A 117 -2.20 0.64 -4.03
C ALA A 117 -2.83 2.04 -4.13
N PHE A 118 -4.16 2.18 -4.13
CA PHE A 118 -4.81 3.50 -4.04
C PHE A 118 -4.44 4.24 -2.75
N VAL A 119 -4.45 3.54 -1.62
CA VAL A 119 -4.12 4.12 -0.32
C VAL A 119 -2.66 4.56 -0.30
N ALA A 120 -1.75 3.70 -0.73
CA ALA A 120 -0.33 4.03 -0.82
C ALA A 120 -0.10 5.23 -1.76
N ALA A 121 -0.60 5.18 -2.99
CA ALA A 121 -0.44 6.26 -3.96
C ALA A 121 -0.98 7.61 -3.42
N ALA A 122 -2.13 7.60 -2.73
CA ALA A 122 -2.66 8.79 -2.09
C ALA A 122 -1.73 9.32 -0.99
N SER A 123 -1.24 8.44 -0.12
CA SER A 123 -0.42 8.81 1.04
C SER A 123 0.96 9.35 0.67
N PHE A 124 1.57 8.79 -0.37
CA PHE A 124 2.85 9.22 -0.93
C PHE A 124 2.72 10.34 -1.97
N GLY A 125 1.50 10.81 -2.26
CA GLY A 125 1.25 11.93 -3.18
C GLY A 125 1.48 11.59 -4.66
N ASP A 126 1.44 10.32 -5.02
CA ASP A 126 1.62 9.81 -6.38
C ASP A 126 0.34 9.95 -7.21
N THR A 127 0.07 11.19 -7.60
CA THR A 127 -1.17 11.53 -8.32
C THR A 127 -1.27 10.89 -9.70
N GLU A 128 -0.13 10.54 -10.32
CA GLU A 128 -0.12 9.88 -11.62
C GLU A 128 -0.58 8.44 -11.50
N TYR A 129 0.03 7.67 -10.59
CA TYR A 129 -0.34 6.28 -10.38
C TYR A 129 -1.77 6.17 -9.87
N TYR A 130 -2.16 7.02 -8.91
CA TYR A 130 -3.53 7.09 -8.39
C TYR A 130 -4.56 7.31 -9.51
N ARG A 131 -4.30 8.24 -10.44
CA ARG A 131 -5.21 8.49 -11.58
C ARG A 131 -5.31 7.27 -12.48
N SER A 132 -4.21 6.59 -12.75
CA SER A 132 -4.23 5.40 -13.61
C SER A 132 -4.98 4.22 -12.98
N LEU A 133 -4.84 4.01 -11.66
CA LEU A 133 -5.66 3.06 -10.90
C LEU A 133 -7.14 3.43 -10.98
N ALA A 134 -7.48 4.72 -10.83
CA ALA A 134 -8.84 5.22 -10.97
C ALA A 134 -9.41 4.98 -12.36
N THR A 135 -8.62 5.16 -13.42
CA THR A 135 -9.02 4.87 -14.80
C THR A 135 -9.40 3.38 -14.97
N THR A 136 -8.58 2.46 -14.46
CA THR A 136 -8.88 1.03 -14.47
C THR A 136 -10.14 0.71 -13.69
N LEU A 137 -10.28 1.22 -12.47
CA LEU A 137 -11.45 0.99 -11.63
C LEU A 137 -12.74 1.54 -12.26
N MET A 138 -12.71 2.74 -12.83
CA MET A 138 -13.89 3.32 -13.47
C MET A 138 -14.30 2.57 -14.74
N PHE A 139 -13.33 1.97 -15.45
CA PHE A 139 -13.58 1.17 -16.64
C PHE A 139 -14.10 -0.24 -16.31
N ALA A 140 -13.47 -0.93 -15.36
CA ALA A 140 -13.69 -2.35 -15.08
C ALA A 140 -14.49 -2.63 -13.79
N GLY A 141 -14.60 -1.66 -12.89
CA GLY A 141 -15.31 -1.78 -11.61
C GLY A 141 -16.84 -1.65 -11.72
N PHE A 142 -17.34 -1.28 -12.91
CA PHE A 142 -18.76 -1.07 -13.20
C PHE A 142 -19.44 -0.17 -12.15
N PRO A 143 -19.08 1.13 -12.09
CA PRO A 143 -19.66 2.05 -11.12
C PRO A 143 -21.16 2.24 -11.35
N GLN A 144 -21.95 2.04 -10.30
CA GLN A 144 -23.37 2.33 -10.25
C GLN A 144 -23.62 3.51 -9.31
N VAL A 145 -24.29 4.54 -9.82
CA VAL A 145 -24.72 5.69 -9.01
C VAL A 145 -26.23 5.64 -8.82
N ARG A 146 -26.69 5.66 -7.57
CA ARG A 146 -28.10 5.69 -7.21
C ARG A 146 -28.30 6.49 -5.93
N ASP A 147 -29.25 7.42 -5.93
CA ASP A 147 -29.61 8.25 -4.76
C ASP A 147 -28.41 8.95 -4.11
N GLY A 148 -27.49 9.47 -4.94
CA GLY A 148 -26.26 10.15 -4.49
C GLY A 148 -25.19 9.22 -3.91
N ARG A 149 -25.39 7.89 -3.97
CA ARG A 149 -24.41 6.88 -3.55
C ARG A 149 -23.76 6.24 -4.76
N MET A 150 -22.45 6.04 -4.69
CA MET A 150 -21.69 5.26 -5.66
C MET A 150 -21.36 3.89 -5.07
N ARG A 151 -21.45 2.84 -5.89
CA ARG A 151 -20.97 1.50 -5.59
C ARG A 151 -20.27 0.94 -6.83
N PHE A 152 -19.21 0.16 -6.64
CA PHE A 152 -18.61 -0.62 -7.72
C PHE A 152 -19.19 -2.04 -7.71
N CYS A 153 -19.78 -2.48 -8.82
CA CYS A 153 -20.42 -3.79 -8.89
C CYS A 153 -19.42 -4.95 -8.85
N ALA A 154 -18.18 -4.72 -9.32
CA ALA A 154 -17.07 -5.67 -9.22
C ALA A 154 -16.21 -5.45 -7.97
N SER A 155 -16.80 -4.93 -6.89
CA SER A 155 -16.16 -4.68 -5.58
C SER A 155 -16.92 -5.37 -4.45
N ASN A 156 -16.33 -5.37 -3.26
CA ASN A 156 -16.95 -5.79 -2.01
C ASN A 156 -16.92 -4.63 -0.98
N GLN A 157 -17.43 -4.86 0.23
CA GLN A 157 -17.48 -3.82 1.27
C GLN A 157 -16.09 -3.31 1.69
N VAL A 158 -15.09 -4.19 1.68
CA VAL A 158 -13.70 -3.83 2.02
C VAL A 158 -13.12 -2.94 0.93
N GLY A 159 -13.29 -3.31 -0.34
CA GLY A 159 -12.85 -2.52 -1.49
C GLY A 159 -13.45 -1.11 -1.48
N ASP A 160 -14.76 -0.98 -1.25
CA ASP A 160 -15.42 0.33 -1.19
C ASP A 160 -14.89 1.18 -0.02
N ALA A 161 -14.60 0.56 1.14
CA ALA A 161 -14.02 1.26 2.29
C ALA A 161 -12.58 1.71 2.04
N VAL A 162 -11.76 0.86 1.42
CA VAL A 162 -10.37 1.18 1.03
C VAL A 162 -10.33 2.34 0.04
N LEU A 163 -11.23 2.35 -0.95
CA LEU A 163 -11.38 3.45 -1.91
C LEU A 163 -11.82 4.74 -1.23
N LEU A 164 -12.79 4.69 -0.32
CA LEU A 164 -13.17 5.87 0.44
C LEU A 164 -11.99 6.40 1.26
N TYR A 165 -11.26 5.52 1.93
CA TYR A 165 -10.11 5.89 2.75
C TYR A 165 -9.00 6.56 1.92
N SER A 166 -8.71 6.04 0.72
CA SER A 166 -7.67 6.62 -0.14
C SER A 166 -7.98 8.06 -0.56
N THR A 167 -9.25 8.44 -0.70
CA THR A 167 -9.63 9.83 -1.06
C THR A 167 -9.30 10.85 0.03
N VAL A 168 -9.18 10.41 1.28
CA VAL A 168 -8.92 11.29 2.44
C VAL A 168 -7.53 11.12 3.04
N ALA A 169 -6.86 9.98 2.80
CA ALA A 169 -5.56 9.67 3.37
C ALA A 169 -4.47 10.65 2.91
N GLY A 170 -4.36 10.93 1.60
CA GLY A 170 -3.38 11.88 1.06
C GLY A 170 -3.50 13.30 1.62
N PRO A 171 -4.70 13.92 1.58
CA PRO A 171 -4.95 15.22 2.21
C PRO A 171 -4.61 15.25 3.70
N LEU A 172 -4.95 14.21 4.46
CA LEU A 172 -4.62 14.11 5.88
C LEU A 172 -3.10 14.14 6.11
N TRP A 173 -2.35 13.35 5.34
CA TRP A 173 -0.89 13.36 5.39
C TRP A 173 -0.28 14.71 5.02
N GLY A 174 -0.87 15.42 4.05
CA GLY A 174 -0.50 16.81 3.74
C GLY A 174 -0.60 17.72 4.97
N LEU A 175 -1.74 17.70 5.65
CA LEU A 175 -1.98 18.50 6.86
C LEU A 175 -1.03 18.14 8.00
N ILE A 176 -0.72 16.85 8.19
CA ILE A 176 0.23 16.38 9.21
C ILE A 176 1.62 16.95 8.92
N ARG A 177 2.11 16.81 7.68
CA ARG A 177 3.44 17.30 7.28
C ARG A 177 3.56 18.82 7.40
N GLU A 178 2.52 19.56 7.03
CA GLU A 178 2.48 21.02 7.20
C GLU A 178 2.57 21.43 8.67
N ARG A 179 1.83 20.76 9.56
CA ARG A 179 1.87 21.03 11.01
C ARG A 179 3.22 20.71 11.62
N SER A 180 3.84 19.59 11.26
CA SER A 180 5.18 19.22 11.75
C SER A 180 6.25 20.24 11.35
N ARG A 181 6.18 20.75 10.10
CA ARG A 181 7.09 21.81 9.62
C ARG A 181 6.84 23.15 10.30
N GLY A 182 5.58 23.52 10.51
CA GLY A 182 5.21 24.77 11.19
C GLY A 182 5.51 24.77 12.70
N GLY A 183 5.50 23.60 13.35
CA GLY A 183 5.88 23.44 14.75
C GLY A 183 7.39 23.51 15.00
N ALA A 184 8.22 23.13 14.02
CA ALA A 184 9.68 23.22 14.12
C ALA A 184 10.25 24.64 13.97
N MET A 185 9.42 25.63 13.61
CA MET A 185 9.79 27.06 13.52
C MET A 185 9.40 27.89 14.76
N ARG A 186 8.96 27.26 15.86
CA ARG A 186 8.66 27.93 17.13
C ARG A 186 9.56 27.46 18.26
#